data_AF-A0A917APB8-F1
#
_entry.id   AF-A0A917APB8-F1
#
_cell.length_a   1.000
_cell.length_b   1.000
_cell.length_c   1.000
_cell.angle_alpha   90.00
_cell.angle_beta   90.00
_cell.angle_gamma   90.00
#
_symmetry.space_group_name_H-M   'P 1'
#
loop_
_entity.id
_entity.type
_entity.pdbx_description
1 polymer ?
#
loop_
_entity_poly.entity_id
_entity_poly.type
_entity_poly.pdbx_seq_one_letter_code
_entity_poly.pdbx_strand_id
1 'polypeptide(L)'
;MDCGHGTLDVTELKGKTSVKRAGNNEGVKEAYIEIYNMLSEEYGSLKTLTISNVPNLLQNELTLGGANISIIKKKEVQAILKKHFNSIFTFLQDNKFDLRAYDKVIFTGGVVHLQRLLRSA
;
A
#
# COMPACT_ATOMS: atom_id res chain seq x y z
N MET A 1 -10.52 -8.53 3.46
CA MET A 1 -10.23 -7.29 2.73
C MET A 1 -9.08 -7.58 1.80
N ASP A 2 -9.31 -7.40 0.51
CA ASP A 2 -8.34 -7.60 -0.53
C ASP A 2 -8.00 -6.26 -1.17
N CYS A 3 -6.77 -5.81 -1.08
CA CYS A 3 -6.32 -4.60 -1.78
C CYS A 3 -5.23 -5.01 -2.76
N GLY A 4 -5.65 -5.20 -4.00
CA GLY A 4 -4.82 -5.60 -5.11
C GLY A 4 -4.07 -4.42 -5.72
N HIS A 5 -3.57 -4.62 -6.94
CA HIS A 5 -2.83 -3.57 -7.64
C HIS A 5 -3.69 -2.34 -7.92
N GLY A 6 -4.92 -2.51 -8.40
CA GLY A 6 -5.78 -1.40 -8.83
C GLY A 6 -7.09 -1.22 -8.06
N THR A 7 -7.45 -2.14 -7.18
CA THR A 7 -8.72 -2.08 -6.44
C THR A 7 -8.55 -2.47 -4.98
N LEU A 8 -9.49 -1.99 -4.17
CA LEU A 8 -9.74 -2.46 -2.82
C LEU A 8 -11.15 -3.04 -2.79
N ASP A 9 -11.24 -4.29 -2.33
CA ASP A 9 -12.45 -5.07 -2.23
C ASP A 9 -12.62 -5.60 -0.80
N VAL A 10 -13.77 -5.32 -0.20
CA VAL A 10 -14.10 -5.70 1.18
C VAL A 10 -15.34 -6.57 1.15
N THR A 11 -15.27 -7.71 1.85
CA THR A 11 -16.40 -8.63 2.01
C THR A 11 -16.50 -9.00 3.48
N GLU A 12 -17.70 -8.84 4.04
CA GLU A 12 -18.07 -9.33 5.36
C GLU A 12 -18.75 -10.69 5.23
N LEU A 13 -18.32 -11.64 6.06
CA LEU A 13 -18.84 -12.99 6.08
C LEU A 13 -19.47 -13.28 7.44
N LYS A 14 -20.67 -13.89 7.44
CA LYS A 14 -21.28 -14.52 8.60
C LYS A 14 -21.35 -16.02 8.34
N GLY A 15 -20.46 -16.78 8.97
CA GLY A 15 -20.23 -18.18 8.60
C GLY A 15 -19.69 -18.30 7.17
N LYS A 16 -20.41 -19.01 6.30
CA LYS A 16 -20.04 -19.17 4.87
C LYS A 16 -20.76 -18.19 3.94
N THR A 17 -21.57 -17.28 4.49
CA THR A 17 -22.43 -16.39 3.70
C THR A 17 -21.85 -14.98 3.67
N SER A 18 -21.75 -14.40 2.47
CA SER A 18 -21.46 -12.98 2.28
C SER A 18 -22.66 -12.13 2.66
N VAL A 19 -22.50 -11.26 3.65
CA VAL A 19 -23.57 -10.39 4.16
C VAL A 19 -23.41 -8.94 3.72
N LYS A 20 -22.21 -8.54 3.33
CA LYS A 20 -21.92 -7.18 2.87
C LYS A 20 -20.67 -7.13 2.02
N ARG A 21 -20.69 -6.33 0.95
CA ARG A 21 -19.56 -6.10 0.06
C ARG A 21 -19.47 -4.63 -0.32
N ALA A 22 -18.25 -4.14 -0.46
CA ALA A 22 -17.96 -2.85 -1.06
C ALA A 22 -16.60 -2.92 -1.76
N GLY A 23 -16.41 -2.09 -2.77
CA GLY A 23 -15.09 -1.92 -3.38
C GLY A 23 -14.94 -0.55 -4.03
N ASN A 24 -13.70 -0.16 -4.28
CA ASN A 24 -13.36 1.04 -5.04
C ASN A 24 -12.09 0.79 -5.90
N ASN A 25 -11.72 1.78 -6.70
CA ASN A 25 -10.54 1.75 -7.56
C ASN A 25 -9.25 2.17 -6.83
N GLU A 26 -9.16 1.90 -5.52
CA GLU A 26 -8.01 2.28 -4.71
C GLU A 26 -7.15 1.05 -4.39
N GLY A 27 -6.20 0.76 -5.29
CA GLY A 27 -5.21 -0.29 -5.09
C GLY A 27 -3.83 0.25 -4.68
N VAL A 28 -2.91 -0.66 -4.38
CA VAL A 28 -1.54 -0.30 -3.94
C VAL A 28 -0.73 0.46 -5.00
N LYS A 29 -1.15 0.43 -6.27
CA LYS A 29 -0.52 1.17 -7.37
C LYS A 29 -0.49 2.67 -7.09
N GLU A 30 -1.52 3.23 -6.46
CA GLU A 30 -1.60 4.67 -6.21
C GLU A 30 -0.46 5.14 -5.29
N ALA A 31 -0.17 4.37 -4.24
CA ALA A 31 0.99 4.63 -3.38
C ALA A 31 2.32 4.49 -4.16
N TYR A 32 2.44 3.51 -5.05
CA TYR A 32 3.64 3.33 -5.86
C TYR A 32 3.85 4.45 -6.88
N ILE A 33 2.79 5.00 -7.47
CA ILE A 33 2.88 6.17 -8.36
C ILE A 33 3.38 7.38 -7.57
N GLU A 34 2.81 7.65 -6.39
CA GLU A 34 3.20 8.79 -5.56
C GLU A 34 4.67 8.68 -5.11
N ILE A 35 5.12 7.48 -4.72
CA ILE A 35 6.53 7.20 -4.39
C ILE A 35 7.42 7.36 -5.64
N TYR A 36 7.02 6.81 -6.79
CA TYR A 36 7.78 6.94 -8.03
C TYR A 36 7.98 8.41 -8.43
N ASN A 37 6.93 9.23 -8.37
CA ASN A 37 7.00 10.64 -8.72
C ASN A 37 7.96 11.38 -7.79
N MET A 38 7.83 11.17 -6.47
CA MET A 38 8.73 11.77 -5.48
C MET A 38 10.20 11.38 -5.73
N LEU A 39 10.48 10.10 -5.98
CA LEU A 39 11.84 9.64 -6.27
C LEU A 39 12.37 10.18 -7.60
N SER A 40 11.50 10.35 -8.61
CA SER A 40 11.88 10.88 -9.91
C SER A 40 12.19 12.37 -9.84
N GLU A 41 11.49 13.11 -8.98
CA GLU A 41 11.81 14.51 -8.67
C GLU A 41 13.15 14.63 -7.92
N GLU A 42 13.44 13.73 -6.98
CA GLU A 42 14.68 13.77 -6.19
C GLU A 42 15.92 13.31 -6.98
N TYR A 43 15.81 12.22 -7.73
CA TYR A 43 16.96 11.56 -8.36
C TYR A 43 16.99 11.66 -9.90
N GLY A 44 15.97 12.27 -10.50
CA GLY A 44 15.80 12.33 -11.94
C GLY A 44 15.43 10.98 -12.57
N SER A 45 15.49 10.93 -13.90
CA SER A 45 15.15 9.73 -14.67
C SER A 45 16.25 8.69 -14.61
N LEU A 46 16.15 7.75 -13.66
CA LEU A 46 17.02 6.58 -13.58
C LEU A 46 16.39 5.39 -14.33
N LYS A 47 17.19 4.61 -15.08
CA LYS A 47 16.69 3.41 -15.78
C LYS A 47 16.06 2.38 -14.84
N THR A 48 16.54 2.31 -13.60
CA THR A 48 16.05 1.41 -12.54
C THR A 48 14.86 1.97 -11.78
N LEU A 49 14.56 3.26 -11.93
CA LEU A 49 13.42 3.90 -11.28
C LEU A 49 12.23 3.86 -12.25
N THR A 50 11.37 2.87 -12.07
CA THR A 50 10.10 2.72 -12.77
C THR A 50 9.00 2.40 -11.77
N ILE A 51 7.74 2.74 -12.08
CA ILE A 51 6.60 2.43 -11.20
C ILE A 51 6.55 0.94 -10.85
N SER A 52 6.81 0.05 -11.82
CA SER A 52 6.81 -1.40 -11.61
C SER A 52 7.94 -1.88 -10.71
N ASN A 53 9.04 -1.13 -10.59
CA ASN A 53 10.17 -1.48 -9.76
C ASN A 53 10.11 -0.88 -8.35
N VAL A 54 9.20 0.07 -8.08
CA VAL A 54 9.02 0.65 -6.73
C VAL A 54 8.86 -0.41 -5.63
N PRO A 55 8.06 -1.48 -5.79
CA PRO A 55 7.97 -2.51 -4.75
C PRO A 55 9.32 -3.15 -4.40
N ASN A 56 10.19 -3.35 -5.40
CA ASN A 56 11.54 -3.87 -5.19
C ASN A 56 12.42 -2.85 -4.48
N LEU A 57 12.35 -1.57 -4.87
CA LEU A 57 13.09 -0.48 -4.24
C LEU A 57 12.67 -0.22 -2.79
N LEU A 58 11.44 -0.55 -2.40
CA LEU A 58 11.00 -0.46 -1.02
C LEU A 58 11.52 -1.62 -0.15
N GLN A 59 11.79 -2.78 -0.75
CA GLN A 59 12.36 -3.93 -0.04
C GLN A 59 13.89 -3.89 0.03
N ASN A 60 14.51 -3.25 -0.94
CA ASN A 60 15.96 -3.19 -1.12
C ASN A 60 16.45 -1.74 -1.05
N GLU A 61 17.72 -1.54 -1.34
CA GLU A 61 18.31 -0.21 -1.41
C GLU A 61 18.41 0.24 -2.88
N LEU A 62 18.21 1.53 -3.13
CA LEU A 62 18.53 2.15 -4.40
C LEU A 62 20.04 2.40 -4.45
N THR A 63 20.75 1.75 -5.38
CA THR A 63 22.17 2.02 -5.62
C THR A 63 22.32 3.18 -6.60
N LEU A 64 22.92 4.29 -6.14
CA LEU A 64 23.19 5.48 -6.94
C LEU A 64 24.63 5.95 -6.70
N GLY A 65 25.44 6.00 -7.77
CA GLY A 65 26.83 6.47 -7.67
C GLY A 65 27.72 5.69 -6.69
N GLY A 66 27.41 4.41 -6.45
CA GLY A 66 28.12 3.56 -5.47
C GLY A 66 27.61 3.67 -4.03
N ALA A 67 26.67 4.57 -3.75
CA ALA A 67 25.97 4.63 -2.47
C ALA A 67 24.68 3.81 -2.51
N ASN A 68 24.32 3.19 -1.39
CA ASN A 68 23.04 2.52 -1.22
C ASN A 68 22.10 3.38 -0.38
N ILE A 69 20.89 3.60 -0.88
CA ILE A 69 19.89 4.47 -0.28
C ILE A 69 18.66 3.63 0.10
N SER A 70 18.35 3.55 1.38
CA SER A 70 17.16 2.85 1.86
C SER A 70 15.90 3.71 1.66
N ILE A 71 15.15 3.41 0.60
CA ILE A 71 13.96 4.19 0.19
C ILE A 71 12.87 4.12 1.25
N ILE A 72 12.64 2.95 1.85
CA ILE A 72 11.60 2.75 2.88
C ILE A 72 11.83 3.57 4.16
N LYS A 73 13.08 3.96 4.45
CA LYS A 73 13.43 4.77 5.62
C LYS A 73 13.23 6.28 5.41
N LYS A 74 12.92 6.71 4.18
CA LYS A 74 12.59 8.13 3.90
C LYS A 74 11.25 8.48 4.54
N LYS A 75 11.20 9.60 5.26
CA LYS A 75 10.00 10.06 5.97
C LYS A 75 8.84 10.31 5.02
N GLU A 76 9.13 10.82 3.84
CA GLU A 76 8.19 11.10 2.76
C GLU A 76 7.55 9.80 2.26
N VAL A 77 8.34 8.74 2.06
CA VAL A 77 7.84 7.41 1.68
C VAL A 77 6.93 6.85 2.77
N GLN A 78 7.36 6.92 4.03
CA GLN A 78 6.54 6.47 5.15
C GLN A 78 5.21 7.25 5.25
N ALA A 79 5.23 8.56 4.96
CA ALA A 79 4.03 9.39 4.94
C ALA A 79 3.07 8.98 3.82
N ILE A 80 3.56 8.71 2.61
CA ILE A 80 2.76 8.22 1.48
C ILE A 80 2.11 6.89 1.82
N LEU A 81 2.89 5.93 2.34
CA LEU A 81 2.37 4.63 2.74
C LEU A 81 1.31 4.76 3.84
N LYS A 82 1.56 5.57 4.86
CA LYS A 82 0.60 5.83 5.94
C LYS A 82 -0.68 6.49 5.44
N LYS A 83 -0.58 7.46 4.51
CA LYS A 83 -1.72 8.11 3.86
C LYS A 83 -2.59 7.08 3.13
N HIS A 84 -1.98 6.19 2.35
CA HIS A 84 -2.70 5.13 1.65
C HIS A 84 -3.32 4.09 2.61
N PHE A 85 -2.66 3.76 3.73
CA PHE A 85 -3.30 2.94 4.75
C PHE A 85 -4.51 3.63 5.40
N ASN A 86 -4.38 4.93 5.70
CA ASN A 86 -5.47 5.69 6.29
C ASN A 86 -6.68 5.78 5.37
N SER A 87 -6.49 5.95 4.05
CA SER A 87 -7.61 5.99 3.11
C SER A 87 -8.36 4.65 3.03
N ILE A 88 -7.66 3.51 3.15
CA ILE A 88 -8.31 2.20 3.30
C ILE A 88 -9.20 2.16 4.55
N PHE A 89 -8.73 2.68 5.70
CA PHE A 89 -9.55 2.74 6.92
C PHE A 89 -10.73 3.69 6.78
N THR A 90 -10.55 4.85 6.13
CA THR A 90 -11.64 5.77 5.81
C THR A 90 -12.68 5.08 4.94
N PHE A 91 -12.27 4.37 3.89
CA PHE A 91 -13.17 3.60 3.03
C PHE A 91 -13.99 2.57 3.83
N LEU A 92 -13.35 1.86 4.75
CA LEU A 92 -14.05 0.90 5.62
C LEU A 92 -15.11 1.60 6.50
N GLN A 93 -14.76 2.74 7.10
CA GLN A 93 -15.67 3.52 7.94
C GLN A 93 -16.85 4.08 7.14
N ASP A 94 -16.59 4.68 5.98
CA ASP A 94 -17.61 5.24 5.09
C ASP A 94 -18.59 4.17 4.62
N ASN A 95 -18.08 2.97 4.38
CA ASN A 95 -18.89 1.81 4.02
C ASN A 95 -19.44 1.05 5.25
N LYS A 96 -19.32 1.59 6.46
CA LYS A 96 -19.86 1.04 7.72
C LYS A 96 -19.35 -0.36 8.05
N PHE A 97 -18.10 -0.69 7.73
CA PHE A 97 -17.44 -1.89 8.23
C PHE A 97 -16.82 -1.58 9.60
N ASP A 98 -17.33 -2.22 10.66
CA ASP A 98 -16.78 -2.04 12.02
C ASP A 98 -15.78 -3.15 12.33
N LEU A 99 -14.50 -2.85 12.14
CA LEU A 99 -13.41 -3.80 12.39
C LEU A 99 -13.35 -4.33 13.83
N ARG A 100 -13.95 -3.62 14.80
CA ARG A 100 -13.97 -4.03 16.22
C ARG A 100 -15.08 -5.02 16.52
N ALA A 101 -16.12 -5.06 15.69
CA ALA A 101 -17.26 -5.96 15.85
C ALA A 101 -17.01 -7.34 15.21
N TYR A 102 -15.94 -7.50 14.43
CA TYR A 102 -15.63 -8.75 13.75
C TYR A 102 -14.73 -9.66 14.60
N ASP A 103 -15.06 -10.95 14.65
CA ASP A 103 -14.24 -11.98 15.30
C ASP A 103 -12.83 -12.05 14.70
N LYS A 104 -12.74 -11.85 13.38
CA LYS A 104 -11.51 -11.89 12.60
C LYS A 104 -11.56 -10.89 11.46
N VAL A 105 -10.44 -10.21 11.23
CA VAL A 105 -10.20 -9.37 10.05
C VAL A 105 -9.04 -9.98 9.27
N ILE A 106 -9.31 -10.37 8.02
CA ILE A 106 -8.31 -10.96 7.13
C ILE A 106 -7.91 -9.93 6.09
N PHE A 107 -6.62 -9.61 6.03
CA PHE A 107 -6.01 -8.76 5.00
C PHE A 107 -5.36 -9.67 3.94
N THR A 108 -5.65 -9.41 2.67
CA THR A 108 -5.09 -10.14 1.51
C THR A 108 -4.66 -9.15 0.43
N GLY A 109 -3.94 -9.63 -0.58
CA GLY A 109 -3.47 -8.82 -1.70
C GLY A 109 -2.20 -8.02 -1.41
N GLY A 110 -1.97 -6.99 -2.22
CA GLY A 110 -0.80 -6.12 -2.17
C GLY A 110 -0.67 -5.32 -0.86
N VAL A 111 -1.77 -4.98 -0.19
CA VAL A 111 -1.72 -4.25 1.09
C VAL A 111 -1.01 -5.01 2.19
N VAL A 112 -1.05 -6.36 2.18
CA VAL A 112 -0.30 -7.18 3.15
C VAL A 112 1.20 -6.93 3.02
N HIS A 113 1.66 -6.77 1.77
CA HIS A 113 3.04 -6.45 1.49
C HIS A 113 3.41 -5.06 1.99
N LEU A 114 2.58 -4.05 1.71
CA LEU A 114 2.79 -2.68 2.20
C LEU A 114 2.79 -2.60 3.74
N GLN A 115 1.92 -3.36 4.40
CA GLN A 115 1.84 -3.40 5.85
C GLN A 115 3.14 -3.94 6.44
N ARG A 116 3.69 -5.00 5.82
CA ARG A 116 4.97 -5.59 6.23
C ARG A 116 6.10 -4.57 6.10
N LEU A 117 6.14 -3.84 4.99
CA LEU A 117 7.14 -2.79 4.75
C LEU A 117 7.09 -1.69 5.81
N LEU A 118 5.90 -1.21 6.16
CA LEU A 118 5.72 -0.21 7.22
C LEU A 118 6.17 -0.67 8.60
N ARG A 119 6.08 -1.98 8.91
CA ARG A 119 6.52 -2.52 10.19
C ARG A 119 8.04 -2.73 10.27
N SER A 120 8.72 -2.76 9.12
CA SER A 120 10.18 -2.89 9.02
C SER A 120 10.91 -1.57 8.84
N ALA A 121 10.17 -0.47 8.69
CA ALA A 121 10.68 0.90 8.50
C ALA A 121 11.02 1.56 9.85
#